data_AF-A0A7Y5VSU8-F1
#
_entry.id   AF-A0A7Y5VSU8-F1
#
_cell.length_a   1.000
_cell.length_b   1.000
_cell.length_c   1.000
_cell.angle_alpha   90.00
_cell.angle_beta   90.00
_cell.angle_gamma   90.00
#
_symmetry.space_group_name_H-M   'P 1'
#
loop_
_entity.id
_entity.type
_entity.pdbx_description
1 polymer ?
#
loop_
_entity_poly.entity_id
_entity_poly.type
_entity_poly.pdbx_seq_one_letter_code
_entity_poly.pdbx_strand_id
1 'polypeptide(L)'
;SVGAGLLAEHDGWPVARLRVEWLDDGRALAAVTRLVANFELVAGDACRLWPMPRELQTGRVSARILRLRETETETEVWIPTASIALARPGDRWVVLRDDEYVGLTIVREVREHYLIATANPAVCRMTPQVGDIVVRRPVEDVSSGRAGFRMFRVDDDYALVTAGVADGLIEDTRLLLYRDGRPVARLRVTVPQEDHAGATLEAVLPTVPESAPAAASAASSAPGDVPSFLIQQWDEVYVDAPGRSVPTPTRRVGRISEITAAAGVGFVAWSRGGESASPGTILSVRVASRDVAVIVLAADESGAAITMPDGRWRPWLPSGAEVRLPP
;
A
#
# COMPACT_ATOMS: atom_id res chain seq x y z
N SER A 1 -11.19 18.10 16.31
CA SER A 1 -10.83 18.86 17.52
C SER A 1 -10.06 20.09 17.12
N VAL A 2 -9.99 21.10 17.99
CA VAL A 2 -9.00 22.17 17.86
C VAL A 2 -7.59 21.55 17.86
N GLY A 3 -6.71 22.08 17.00
CA GLY A 3 -5.38 21.57 16.72
C GLY A 3 -5.32 20.46 15.66
N ALA A 4 -6.45 19.92 15.20
CA ALA A 4 -6.45 18.90 14.17
C ALA A 4 -5.90 19.44 12.84
N GLY A 5 -5.06 18.63 12.20
CA GLY A 5 -4.56 18.89 10.84
C GLY A 5 -5.58 18.44 9.80
N LEU A 6 -5.82 19.30 8.81
CA LEU A 6 -6.55 18.98 7.60
C LEU A 6 -5.65 19.19 6.38
N LEU A 7 -5.91 18.40 5.35
CA LEU A 7 -5.39 18.61 4.00
C LEU A 7 -6.55 19.07 3.12
N ALA A 8 -6.41 20.25 2.54
CA ALA A 8 -7.32 20.77 1.52
C ALA A 8 -6.84 20.33 0.15
N GLU A 9 -7.77 19.83 -0.66
CA GLU A 9 -7.55 19.28 -1.97
C GLU A 9 -8.45 19.97 -3.01
N HIS A 10 -7.89 20.33 -4.15
CA HIS A 10 -8.61 20.83 -5.31
C HIS A 10 -8.42 19.85 -6.47
N ASP A 11 -9.52 19.33 -7.02
CA ASP A 11 -9.48 18.26 -8.04
C ASP A 11 -8.57 17.07 -7.65
N GLY A 12 -8.56 16.75 -6.34
CA GLY A 12 -7.75 15.68 -5.77
C GLY A 12 -6.28 16.02 -5.54
N TRP A 13 -5.85 17.26 -5.82
CA TRP A 13 -4.49 17.73 -5.57
C TRP A 13 -4.39 18.46 -4.23
N PRO A 14 -3.44 18.09 -3.36
CA PRO A 14 -3.25 18.81 -2.10
C PRO A 14 -2.69 20.22 -2.34
N VAL A 15 -3.46 21.21 -1.92
CA VAL A 15 -3.19 22.63 -2.21
C VAL A 15 -2.91 23.47 -0.96
N ALA A 16 -3.45 23.06 0.19
CA ALA A 16 -3.16 23.71 1.46
C ALA A 16 -3.25 22.72 2.63
N ARG A 17 -2.55 23.07 3.71
CA ARG A 17 -2.76 22.48 5.03
C ARG A 17 -3.58 23.44 5.87
N LEU A 18 -4.51 22.89 6.63
CA LEU A 18 -5.32 23.66 7.56
C LEU A 18 -5.06 23.15 8.97
N ARG A 19 -4.85 24.06 9.93
CA ARG A 19 -4.82 23.72 11.36
C ARG A 19 -6.08 24.30 12.00
N VAL A 20 -6.98 23.44 12.48
CA VAL A 20 -8.22 23.90 13.11
C VAL A 20 -7.90 24.69 14.38
N GLU A 21 -8.26 25.96 14.43
CA GLU A 21 -8.03 26.83 15.59
C GLU A 21 -9.29 26.98 16.43
N TRP A 22 -10.46 26.88 15.78
CA TRP A 22 -11.74 26.96 16.45
C TRP A 22 -12.76 26.06 15.76
N LEU A 23 -13.67 25.51 16.56
CA LEU A 23 -14.71 24.59 16.12
C LEU A 23 -16.01 24.97 16.84
N ASP A 24 -17.08 25.08 16.08
CA ASP A 24 -18.45 25.35 16.52
C ASP A 24 -19.42 24.56 15.66
N ASP A 25 -20.67 24.41 16.06
CA ASP A 25 -21.63 23.47 15.46
C ASP A 25 -21.60 23.43 13.91
N GLY A 26 -20.94 22.40 13.37
CA GLY A 26 -20.78 22.17 11.92
C GLY A 26 -19.83 23.11 11.18
N ARG A 27 -19.10 23.99 11.87
CA ARG A 27 -18.17 24.98 11.30
C ARG A 27 -16.81 24.93 11.98
N ALA A 28 -15.76 25.13 11.20
CA ALA A 28 -14.40 25.23 11.73
C ALA A 28 -13.73 26.49 11.16
N LEU A 29 -12.96 27.18 12.01
CA LEU A 29 -11.98 28.16 11.56
C LEU A 29 -10.60 27.51 11.65
N ALA A 30 -9.80 27.65 10.59
CA ALA A 30 -8.49 27.03 10.52
C ALA A 30 -7.44 28.00 9.96
N ALA A 31 -6.24 27.96 10.54
CA ALA A 31 -5.07 28.62 9.97
C ALA A 31 -4.63 27.87 8.70
N VAL A 32 -4.33 28.61 7.64
CA VAL A 32 -4.02 28.07 6.32
C VAL A 32 -2.53 28.19 6.02
N THR A 33 -1.91 27.09 5.62
CA THR A 33 -0.57 27.06 5.03
C THR A 33 -0.70 26.59 3.59
N ARG A 34 -0.38 27.47 2.63
CA ARG A 34 -0.40 27.12 1.20
C ARG A 34 0.71 26.14 0.87
N LEU A 35 0.36 25.03 0.20
CA LEU A 35 1.31 24.06 -0.31
C LEU A 35 1.77 24.38 -1.74
N VAL A 36 0.98 25.18 -2.45
CA VAL A 36 1.24 25.59 -3.83
C VAL A 36 1.08 27.10 -3.90
N ALA A 37 2.15 27.82 -4.23
CA ALA A 37 2.22 29.29 -4.09
C ALA A 37 1.17 30.02 -4.95
N ASN A 38 0.89 29.49 -6.14
CA ASN A 38 -0.06 30.04 -7.11
C ASN A 38 -1.49 29.48 -6.96
N PHE A 39 -1.77 28.68 -5.93
CA PHE A 39 -3.11 28.13 -5.71
C PHE A 39 -3.90 28.96 -4.69
N GLU A 40 -5.20 29.15 -4.95
CA GLU A 40 -6.14 29.82 -4.07
C GLU A 40 -7.23 28.84 -3.64
N LEU A 41 -7.46 28.73 -2.33
CA LEU A 41 -8.57 27.92 -1.82
C LEU A 41 -9.89 28.51 -2.25
N VAL A 42 -10.75 27.68 -2.82
CA VAL A 42 -12.10 28.07 -3.24
C VAL A 42 -13.17 27.36 -2.43
N ALA A 43 -14.36 27.97 -2.34
CA ALA A 43 -15.49 27.32 -1.71
C ALA A 43 -15.85 26.03 -2.45
N GLY A 44 -15.91 24.91 -1.72
CA GLY A 44 -16.17 23.59 -2.28
C GLY A 44 -14.93 22.68 -2.34
N ASP A 45 -13.73 23.21 -2.12
CA ASP A 45 -12.52 22.39 -2.02
C ASP A 45 -12.68 21.31 -0.94
N ALA A 46 -12.27 20.08 -1.30
CA ALA A 46 -12.40 18.94 -0.41
C ALA A 46 -11.39 19.07 0.74
N CYS A 47 -11.85 18.86 1.97
CA CYS A 47 -10.97 18.82 3.14
C CYS A 47 -11.06 17.45 3.79
N ARG A 48 -9.91 16.92 4.21
CA ARG A 48 -9.84 15.66 4.98
C ARG A 48 -8.92 15.81 6.18
N LEU A 49 -9.19 15.02 7.22
CA LEU A 49 -8.24 14.84 8.31
C LEU A 49 -6.92 14.32 7.75
N TRP A 50 -5.83 14.92 8.19
CA TRP A 50 -4.52 14.47 7.78
C TRP A 50 -3.44 14.75 8.83
N PRO A 51 -2.76 13.69 9.32
CA PRO A 51 -3.01 12.28 8.99
C PRO A 51 -4.36 11.82 9.54
N MET A 52 -4.91 10.79 8.93
CA MET A 52 -6.11 10.14 9.45
C MET A 52 -5.79 9.48 10.80
N PRO A 53 -6.75 9.35 11.73
CA PRO A 53 -6.51 8.68 13.01
C PRO A 53 -5.89 7.27 12.88
N ARG A 54 -6.32 6.50 11.88
CA ARG A 54 -5.74 5.19 11.57
C ARG A 54 -4.30 5.27 11.06
N GLU A 55 -3.95 6.29 10.28
CA GLU A 55 -2.58 6.52 9.83
C GLU A 55 -1.68 6.87 11.02
N LEU A 56 -2.17 7.66 11.98
CA LEU A 56 -1.45 7.94 13.23
C LEU A 56 -1.24 6.68 14.06
N GLN A 57 -2.28 5.85 14.20
CA GLN A 57 -2.21 4.62 14.99
C GLN A 57 -1.24 3.59 14.40
N THR A 58 -1.21 3.49 13.07
CA THR A 58 -0.38 2.48 12.36
C THR A 58 0.98 3.02 11.93
N GLY A 59 1.17 4.34 11.95
CA GLY A 59 2.35 5.00 11.38
C GLY A 59 2.42 4.98 9.84
N ARG A 60 1.42 4.39 9.16
CA ARG A 60 1.34 4.27 7.69
C ARG A 60 0.69 5.50 7.08
N VAL A 61 1.36 6.63 7.17
CA VAL A 61 0.89 7.90 6.60
C VAL A 61 0.96 7.84 5.08
N SER A 62 -0.10 8.30 4.41
CA SER A 62 -0.14 8.46 2.95
C SER A 62 -0.19 9.93 2.54
N ALA A 63 0.44 10.22 1.40
CA ALA A 63 0.45 11.55 0.78
C ALA A 63 0.61 11.42 -0.74
N ARG A 64 0.62 12.55 -1.47
CA ARG A 64 0.92 12.61 -2.90
C ARG A 64 2.21 13.37 -3.15
N ILE A 65 2.95 12.97 -4.18
CA ILE A 65 4.11 13.73 -4.67
C ILE A 65 3.63 15.07 -5.25
N LEU A 66 4.19 16.18 -4.80
CA LEU A 66 3.84 17.52 -5.30
C LEU A 66 4.81 18.01 -6.37
N ARG A 67 6.07 17.62 -6.22
CA ARG A 67 7.16 18.09 -7.07
C ARG A 67 8.24 17.03 -7.15
N LEU A 68 8.82 16.95 -8.34
CA LEU A 68 10.02 16.18 -8.62
C LEU A 68 11.11 17.12 -9.11
N ARG A 69 12.35 16.78 -8.77
CA ARG A 69 13.54 17.40 -9.34
C ARG A 69 14.54 16.30 -9.67
N GLU A 70 14.80 16.10 -10.95
CA GLU A 70 15.84 15.17 -11.39
C GLU A 70 17.23 15.75 -11.07
N THR A 71 18.11 14.90 -10.57
CA THR A 71 19.54 15.16 -10.42
C THR A 71 20.30 14.18 -11.33
N GLU A 72 21.64 14.24 -11.34
CA GLU A 72 22.45 13.33 -12.16
C GLU A 72 22.30 11.86 -11.75
N THR A 73 22.01 11.58 -10.47
CA THR A 73 22.06 10.23 -9.90
C THR A 73 20.73 9.76 -9.30
N GLU A 74 19.82 10.68 -8.98
CA GLU A 74 18.59 10.39 -8.26
C GLU A 74 17.45 11.34 -8.63
N THR A 75 16.23 11.02 -8.18
CA THR A 75 15.10 11.94 -8.27
C THR A 75 14.75 12.44 -6.87
N GLU A 76 14.81 13.75 -6.67
CA GLU A 76 14.33 14.39 -5.46
C GLU A 76 12.81 14.50 -5.49
N VAL A 77 12.16 14.02 -4.42
CA VAL A 77 10.71 13.89 -4.31
C VAL A 77 10.21 14.74 -3.15
N TRP A 78 9.29 15.65 -3.45
CA TRP A 78 8.70 16.57 -2.47
C TRP A 78 7.31 16.10 -2.10
N ILE A 79 7.11 15.84 -0.81
CA ILE A 79 5.89 15.24 -0.27
C ILE A 79 5.39 16.19 0.82
N PRO A 80 4.09 16.55 0.87
CA PRO A 80 3.59 17.35 1.98
C PRO A 80 3.79 16.54 3.27
N THR A 81 4.19 17.20 4.36
CA THR A 81 4.16 16.60 5.70
C THR A 81 3.18 17.34 6.60
N ALA A 82 2.51 16.64 7.52
CA ALA A 82 1.59 17.24 8.49
C ALA A 82 2.32 17.67 9.78
N SER A 83 3.49 17.09 10.01
CA SER A 83 4.28 17.33 11.21
C SER A 83 5.63 16.65 11.04
N ILE A 84 6.67 17.27 11.58
CA ILE A 84 7.98 16.65 11.73
C ILE A 84 7.95 15.37 12.58
N ALA A 85 6.89 15.16 13.37
CA ALA A 85 6.73 13.95 14.16
C ALA A 85 6.38 12.70 13.33
N LEU A 86 5.91 12.87 12.09
CA LEU A 86 5.37 11.79 11.26
C LEU A 86 6.40 11.13 10.35
N ALA A 87 7.53 11.80 10.15
CA ALA A 87 8.59 11.34 9.28
C ALA A 87 9.93 11.70 9.90
N ARG A 88 10.93 10.86 9.66
CA ARG A 88 12.32 11.12 10.06
C ARG A 88 13.24 10.93 8.86
N PRO A 89 14.39 11.62 8.80
CA PRO A 89 15.45 11.25 7.86
C PRO A 89 15.77 9.76 7.99
N GLY A 90 15.90 9.07 6.86
CA GLY A 90 16.05 7.62 6.77
C GLY A 90 14.75 6.83 6.66
N ASP A 91 13.58 7.44 6.95
CA ASP A 91 12.29 6.75 6.75
C ASP A 91 12.11 6.37 5.28
N ARG A 92 11.53 5.19 5.04
CA ARG A 92 11.27 4.66 3.71
C ARG A 92 9.81 4.78 3.35
N TRP A 93 9.55 5.24 2.13
CA TRP A 93 8.22 5.50 1.62
C TRP A 93 8.06 4.83 0.28
N VAL A 94 7.07 3.93 0.19
CA VAL A 94 6.72 3.23 -1.04
C VAL A 94 5.96 4.18 -1.94
N VAL A 95 6.36 4.27 -3.20
CA VAL A 95 5.67 5.04 -4.24
C VAL A 95 4.75 4.10 -5.00
N LEU A 96 3.50 4.53 -5.16
CA LEU A 96 2.42 3.79 -5.81
C LEU A 96 1.73 4.65 -6.87
N ARG A 97 1.41 4.03 -8.02
CA ARG A 97 0.57 4.61 -9.07
C ARG A 97 -0.54 3.64 -9.37
N ASP A 98 -1.80 4.06 -9.19
CA ASP A 98 -2.97 3.18 -9.35
C ASP A 98 -2.83 1.86 -8.57
N ASP A 99 -2.28 1.98 -7.35
CA ASP A 99 -1.95 0.87 -6.44
C ASP A 99 -0.83 -0.08 -6.90
N GLU A 100 -0.22 0.17 -8.06
CA GLU A 100 0.96 -0.55 -8.52
C GLU A 100 2.23 0.04 -7.92
N TYR A 101 3.21 -0.82 -7.65
CA TYR A 101 4.52 -0.41 -7.17
C TYR A 101 5.29 0.37 -8.24
N VAL A 102 5.62 1.62 -7.92
CA VAL A 102 6.48 2.49 -8.74
C VAL A 102 7.92 2.38 -8.27
N GLY A 103 8.15 2.47 -6.96
CA GLY A 103 9.50 2.50 -6.41
C GLY A 103 9.54 2.74 -4.91
N LEU A 104 10.74 3.02 -4.42
CA LEU A 104 11.00 3.35 -3.03
C LEU A 104 11.69 4.71 -2.96
N THR A 105 11.28 5.52 -1.98
CA THR A 105 11.95 6.78 -1.65
C THR A 105 12.47 6.73 -0.22
N ILE A 106 13.61 7.38 0.00
CA ILE A 106 14.23 7.52 1.32
C ILE A 106 14.21 8.99 1.70
N VAL A 107 13.61 9.31 2.86
CA VAL A 107 13.53 10.67 3.37
C VAL A 107 14.94 11.17 3.71
N ARG A 108 15.33 12.31 3.14
CA ARG A 108 16.61 12.97 3.42
C ARG A 108 16.44 14.12 4.38
N GLU A 109 15.39 14.91 4.20
CA GLU A 109 15.12 16.10 4.98
C GLU A 109 13.64 16.18 5.35
N VAL A 110 13.36 16.59 6.58
CA VAL A 110 11.99 16.87 7.04
C VAL A 110 11.92 18.34 7.41
N ARG A 111 11.11 19.10 6.68
CA ARG A 111 10.84 20.52 6.94
C ARG A 111 9.45 20.67 7.56
N GLU A 112 9.09 21.90 7.89
CA GLU A 112 7.80 22.20 8.52
C GLU A 112 6.59 21.82 7.66
N HIS A 113 6.68 22.01 6.34
CA HIS A 113 5.56 21.85 5.40
C HIS A 113 5.73 20.69 4.41
N TYR A 114 6.97 20.31 4.13
CA TYR A 114 7.29 19.23 3.22
C TYR A 114 8.37 18.35 3.82
N LEU A 115 8.40 17.10 3.39
CA LEU A 115 9.61 16.29 3.47
C LEU A 115 10.19 16.17 2.06
N ILE A 116 11.52 16.04 2.01
CA ILE A 116 12.29 15.84 0.80
C ILE A 116 12.87 14.44 0.88
N ALA A 117 12.50 13.61 -0.08
CA ALA A 117 12.98 12.25 -0.21
C ALA A 117 13.74 12.06 -1.52
N THR A 118 14.45 10.95 -1.64
CA THR A 118 15.25 10.59 -2.82
C THR A 118 14.78 9.25 -3.35
N ALA A 119 14.49 9.18 -4.64
CA ALA A 119 14.21 7.94 -5.36
C ALA A 119 15.46 7.54 -6.15
N ASN A 120 16.00 6.36 -5.90
CA ASN A 120 17.09 5.80 -6.70
C ASN A 120 16.48 5.02 -7.87
N PRO A 121 16.81 5.34 -9.15
CA PRO A 121 16.28 4.64 -10.31
C PRO A 121 16.48 3.12 -10.27
N ALA A 122 17.57 2.64 -9.66
CA ALA A 122 17.88 1.21 -9.58
C ALA A 122 16.86 0.39 -8.76
N VAL A 123 16.14 1.03 -7.82
CA VAL A 123 15.12 0.38 -6.98
C VAL A 123 13.69 0.78 -7.39
N CYS A 124 13.54 1.50 -8.49
CA CYS A 124 12.27 1.92 -9.02
C CYS A 124 11.90 1.08 -10.25
N ARG A 125 10.71 0.49 -10.24
CA ARG A 125 10.15 -0.19 -11.42
C ARG A 125 9.77 0.82 -12.51
N MET A 126 9.33 2.02 -12.10
CA MET A 126 8.93 3.13 -12.96
C MET A 126 9.46 4.43 -12.39
N THR A 127 9.68 5.43 -13.24
CA THR A 127 10.00 6.79 -12.76
C THR A 127 8.81 7.35 -11.98
N PRO A 128 9.03 7.85 -10.73
CA PRO A 128 8.02 8.57 -9.98
C PRO A 128 7.46 9.75 -10.77
N GLN A 129 6.19 10.06 -10.58
CA GLN A 129 5.50 11.19 -11.19
C GLN A 129 4.80 12.04 -10.12
N VAL A 130 4.63 13.33 -10.43
CA VAL A 130 3.78 14.21 -9.62
C VAL A 130 2.37 13.61 -9.57
N GLY A 131 1.81 13.50 -8.37
CA GLY A 131 0.51 12.87 -8.13
C GLY A 131 0.58 11.41 -7.68
N ASP A 132 1.71 10.71 -7.87
CA ASP A 132 1.87 9.36 -7.33
C ASP A 132 1.68 9.37 -5.80
N ILE A 133 1.09 8.30 -5.29
CA ILE A 133 0.82 8.13 -3.87
C ILE A 133 2.08 7.63 -3.20
N VAL A 134 2.46 8.24 -2.09
CA VAL A 134 3.57 7.80 -1.26
C VAL A 134 3.04 7.34 0.09
N VAL A 135 3.46 6.17 0.52
CA VAL A 135 3.02 5.54 1.76
C VAL A 135 4.23 5.24 2.61
N ARG A 136 4.27 5.80 3.81
CA ARG A 136 5.30 5.49 4.80
C ARG A 136 5.29 3.98 5.09
N ARG A 137 6.48 3.39 5.14
CA ARG A 137 6.72 1.99 5.49
C ARG A 137 7.35 1.91 6.88
N PRO A 138 6.57 1.70 7.96
CA PRO A 138 7.12 1.55 9.30
C PRO A 138 7.99 0.29 9.42
N VAL A 139 9.09 0.39 10.16
CA VAL A 139 10.01 -0.73 10.41
C VAL A 139 9.29 -1.87 11.14
N GLU A 140 8.38 -1.53 12.06
CA GLU A 140 7.58 -2.49 12.80
C GLU A 140 6.60 -3.26 11.90
N ASP A 141 6.22 -2.70 10.75
CA ASP A 141 5.39 -3.40 9.78
C ASP A 141 6.23 -4.32 8.89
N VAL A 142 7.45 -3.92 8.52
CA VAL A 142 8.35 -4.78 7.72
C VAL A 142 8.81 -5.98 8.54
N SER A 143 9.42 -5.73 9.70
CA SER A 143 9.93 -6.77 10.61
C SER A 143 8.87 -7.78 11.04
N SER A 144 7.60 -7.36 11.05
CA SER A 144 6.49 -8.19 11.46
C SER A 144 5.71 -8.84 10.30
N GLY A 145 6.21 -8.69 9.06
CA GLY A 145 5.63 -9.28 7.84
C GLY A 145 4.34 -8.59 7.34
N ARG A 146 4.00 -7.41 7.86
CA ARG A 146 2.78 -6.66 7.49
C ARG A 146 2.98 -5.68 6.33
N ALA A 147 4.21 -5.30 6.06
CA ALA A 147 4.58 -4.50 4.89
C ALA A 147 5.46 -5.32 3.96
N GLY A 148 4.99 -5.49 2.73
CA GLY A 148 5.76 -6.11 1.67
C GLY A 148 6.82 -5.16 1.12
N PHE A 149 7.86 -5.75 0.53
CA PHE A 149 8.85 -5.08 -0.29
C PHE A 149 8.98 -5.83 -1.62
N ARG A 150 9.92 -5.44 -2.48
CA ARG A 150 10.04 -5.96 -3.84
C ARG A 150 11.42 -6.53 -4.10
N MET A 151 11.49 -7.56 -4.93
CA MET A 151 12.73 -7.92 -5.60
C MET A 151 13.01 -6.91 -6.71
N PHE A 152 14.21 -6.37 -6.79
CA PHE A 152 14.57 -5.42 -7.87
C PHE A 152 15.73 -5.91 -8.73
N ARG A 153 16.42 -6.98 -8.31
CA ARG A 153 17.43 -7.67 -9.11
C ARG A 153 17.42 -9.15 -8.77
N VAL A 154 17.64 -9.97 -9.79
CA VAL A 154 17.63 -11.43 -9.72
C VAL A 154 18.82 -11.95 -10.51
N ASP A 155 19.66 -12.75 -9.86
CA ASP A 155 20.83 -13.41 -10.43
C ASP A 155 20.80 -14.88 -9.94
N ASP A 156 20.30 -15.80 -10.78
CA ASP A 156 20.13 -17.23 -10.47
C ASP A 156 19.32 -17.53 -9.18
N ASP A 157 19.98 -17.94 -8.11
CA ASP A 157 19.38 -18.23 -6.80
C ASP A 157 19.51 -17.05 -5.81
N TYR A 158 20.13 -15.95 -6.25
CA TYR A 158 20.37 -14.74 -5.48
C TYR A 158 19.46 -13.60 -5.96
N ALA A 159 18.96 -12.82 -5.01
CA ALA A 159 18.09 -11.69 -5.27
C ALA A 159 18.45 -10.49 -4.40
N LEU A 160 18.24 -9.28 -4.94
CA LEU A 160 18.24 -8.06 -4.15
C LEU A 160 16.81 -7.61 -3.87
N VAL A 161 16.53 -7.31 -2.60
CA VAL A 161 15.22 -6.82 -2.14
C VAL A 161 15.28 -5.37 -1.68
N THR A 162 14.19 -4.61 -1.89
CA THR A 162 14.08 -3.18 -1.55
C THR A 162 13.85 -2.92 -0.05
N ALA A 163 14.46 -3.74 0.80
CA ALA A 163 14.44 -3.62 2.26
C ALA A 163 15.81 -4.04 2.81
N GLY A 164 16.28 -3.37 3.87
CA GLY A 164 17.62 -3.59 4.43
C GLY A 164 17.64 -3.57 5.95
N VAL A 165 18.83 -3.32 6.52
CA VAL A 165 19.08 -3.23 7.97
C VAL A 165 18.18 -2.19 8.62
N ALA A 166 17.98 -1.05 7.95
CA ALA A 166 17.13 0.00 8.49
C ALA A 166 15.63 -0.25 8.26
N ASP A 167 15.25 -1.35 7.61
CA ASP A 167 13.90 -1.95 7.70
C ASP A 167 13.83 -3.12 8.70
N GLY A 168 14.92 -3.39 9.43
CA GLY A 168 15.03 -4.46 10.42
C GLY A 168 15.45 -5.82 9.87
N LEU A 169 15.91 -5.90 8.61
CA LEU A 169 16.44 -7.15 8.07
C LEU A 169 17.86 -7.39 8.59
N ILE A 170 18.08 -8.58 9.13
CA ILE A 170 19.39 -9.08 9.56
C ILE A 170 19.75 -10.35 8.78
N GLU A 171 21.00 -10.78 8.87
CA GLU A 171 21.43 -12.09 8.35
C GLU A 171 20.53 -13.21 8.90
N ASP A 172 20.27 -14.23 8.09
CA ASP A 172 19.36 -15.34 8.36
C ASP A 172 17.87 -14.98 8.51
N THR A 173 17.48 -13.72 8.29
CA THR A 173 16.05 -13.37 8.22
C THR A 173 15.38 -14.14 7.08
N ARG A 174 14.36 -14.91 7.42
CA ARG A 174 13.56 -15.67 6.44
C ARG A 174 12.52 -14.78 5.79
N LEU A 175 12.38 -14.95 4.49
CA LEU A 175 11.46 -14.20 3.66
C LEU A 175 10.56 -15.16 2.89
N LEU A 176 9.31 -14.74 2.69
CA LEU A 176 8.36 -15.40 1.80
C LEU A 176 8.17 -14.58 0.53
N LEU A 177 8.40 -15.22 -0.60
CA LEU A 177 8.20 -14.68 -1.92
C LEU A 177 6.77 -14.96 -2.38
N TYR A 178 6.09 -13.94 -2.86
CA TYR A 178 4.74 -14.00 -3.40
C TYR A 178 4.70 -13.54 -4.86
N ARG A 179 3.95 -14.28 -5.66
CA ARG A 179 3.57 -13.92 -7.02
C ARG A 179 2.07 -14.04 -7.16
N ASP A 180 1.43 -12.98 -7.66
CA ASP A 180 -0.02 -12.92 -7.86
C ASP A 180 -0.82 -13.31 -6.60
N GLY A 181 -0.32 -12.90 -5.42
CA GLY A 181 -0.94 -13.21 -4.13
C GLY A 181 -0.67 -14.61 -3.59
N ARG A 182 0.13 -15.45 -4.28
CA ARG A 182 0.43 -16.82 -3.86
C ARG A 182 1.89 -16.96 -3.43
N PRO A 183 2.18 -17.66 -2.32
CA PRO A 183 3.56 -17.92 -1.92
C PRO A 183 4.20 -18.91 -2.88
N VAL A 184 5.36 -18.55 -3.43
CA VAL A 184 6.08 -19.36 -4.44
C VAL A 184 7.42 -19.88 -3.93
N ALA A 185 8.06 -19.19 -3.00
CA ALA A 185 9.36 -19.58 -2.47
C ALA A 185 9.62 -19.01 -1.07
N ARG A 186 10.61 -19.60 -0.39
CA ARG A 186 11.28 -19.03 0.78
C ARG A 186 12.67 -18.57 0.38
N LEU A 187 13.03 -17.38 0.83
CA LEU A 187 14.37 -16.83 0.71
C LEU A 187 14.97 -16.64 2.10
N ARG A 188 16.29 -16.56 2.17
CA ARG A 188 17.03 -16.23 3.37
C ARG A 188 17.96 -15.06 3.10
N VAL A 189 17.92 -14.04 3.95
CA VAL A 189 18.85 -12.91 3.87
C VAL A 189 20.28 -13.40 4.17
N THR A 190 21.20 -13.18 3.24
CA THR A 190 22.62 -13.57 3.37
C THR A 190 23.54 -12.36 3.42
N VAL A 191 23.16 -11.24 2.80
CA VAL A 191 23.97 -10.01 2.78
C VAL A 191 23.08 -8.82 3.15
N PRO A 192 22.92 -8.49 4.44
CA PRO A 192 22.16 -7.30 4.83
C PRO A 192 22.98 -6.04 4.48
N GLN A 193 22.32 -5.08 3.82
CA GLN A 193 22.86 -3.73 3.57
C GLN A 193 21.90 -2.70 4.18
N GLU A 194 22.32 -1.44 4.29
CA GLU A 194 21.50 -0.40 4.95
C GLU A 194 20.12 -0.25 4.29
N ASP A 195 20.09 -0.14 2.95
CA ASP A 195 18.89 0.19 2.16
C ASP A 195 18.29 -0.97 1.37
N HIS A 196 19.01 -2.09 1.28
CA HIS A 196 18.60 -3.29 0.55
C HIS A 196 19.20 -4.52 1.23
N ALA A 197 18.85 -5.71 0.77
CA ALA A 197 19.46 -6.93 1.24
C ALA A 197 19.62 -7.91 0.08
N GLY A 198 20.72 -8.65 0.12
CA GLY A 198 20.90 -9.87 -0.65
C GLY A 198 20.21 -11.04 0.04
N ALA A 199 19.42 -11.79 -0.71
CA ALA A 199 18.75 -12.99 -0.23
C ALA A 199 18.95 -14.15 -1.22
N THR A 200 19.15 -15.35 -0.69
CA THR A 200 19.26 -16.58 -1.49
C THR A 200 18.02 -17.44 -1.35
N LEU A 201 17.67 -18.17 -2.39
CA LEU A 201 16.58 -19.15 -2.37
C LEU A 201 16.87 -20.27 -1.36
N GLU A 202 15.98 -20.46 -0.38
CA GLU A 202 16.06 -21.56 0.60
C GLU A 202 15.22 -22.75 0.14
N ALA A 203 14.00 -22.50 -0.35
CA ALA A 203 13.09 -23.55 -0.82
C ALA A 203 12.06 -23.03 -1.81
N VAL A 204 11.70 -23.87 -2.77
CA VAL A 204 10.50 -23.68 -3.61
C VAL A 204 9.30 -24.20 -2.86
N LEU A 205 8.23 -23.40 -2.79
CA LEU A 205 6.99 -23.83 -2.16
C LEU A 205 6.11 -24.52 -3.19
N PRO A 206 5.48 -25.66 -2.85
CA PRO A 206 4.56 -26.32 -3.76
C PRO A 206 3.39 -25.36 -4.04
N THR A 207 3.27 -24.91 -5.29
CA THR A 207 2.07 -24.22 -5.76
C THR A 207 0.98 -25.27 -5.73
N VAL A 208 0.04 -25.21 -4.78
CA VAL A 208 -1.12 -26.09 -4.79
C VAL A 208 -1.90 -25.75 -6.05
N PRO A 209 -1.95 -26.62 -7.08
CA PRO A 209 -2.75 -26.34 -8.25
C PRO A 209 -4.21 -26.40 -7.80
N GLU A 210 -4.89 -25.26 -7.84
CA GLU A 210 -6.22 -25.08 -7.25
C GLU A 210 -7.26 -26.06 -7.84
N SER A 211 -7.04 -26.60 -9.04
CA SER A 211 -7.80 -27.75 -9.58
C SER A 211 -7.06 -28.39 -10.77
N ALA A 212 -5.91 -29.03 -10.55
CA ALA A 212 -5.41 -29.98 -11.56
C ALA A 212 -6.05 -31.36 -11.27
N PRO A 213 -6.72 -32.01 -12.25
CA PRO A 213 -7.22 -33.37 -12.06
C PRO A 213 -6.05 -34.27 -11.65
N ALA A 214 -6.30 -35.15 -10.66
CA ALA A 214 -5.33 -35.93 -9.89
C ALA A 214 -4.48 -36.96 -10.68
N ALA A 215 -4.26 -36.76 -11.98
CA ALA A 215 -3.64 -37.71 -12.89
C ALA A 215 -2.33 -37.17 -13.49
N ALA A 216 -1.35 -36.82 -12.64
CA ALA A 216 0.06 -36.73 -13.03
C ALA A 216 0.95 -36.63 -11.78
N SER A 217 0.97 -37.68 -10.96
CA SER A 217 1.99 -37.85 -9.93
C SER A 217 2.98 -38.91 -10.38
N ALA A 218 4.24 -38.47 -10.55
CA ALA A 218 5.50 -39.23 -10.52
C ALA A 218 6.47 -38.82 -11.64
N ALA A 219 7.02 -37.61 -11.55
CA ALA A 219 8.34 -37.33 -12.08
C ALA A 219 9.21 -36.84 -10.91
N SER A 220 10.07 -37.73 -10.44
CA SER A 220 11.11 -37.45 -9.46
C SER A 220 12.13 -36.50 -10.09
N SER A 221 12.15 -35.26 -9.64
CA SER A 221 13.21 -34.31 -9.95
C SER A 221 14.39 -34.57 -9.01
N ALA A 222 15.56 -34.84 -9.59
CA ALA A 222 16.82 -34.88 -8.84
C ALA A 222 17.07 -33.52 -8.14
N PRO A 223 17.70 -33.50 -6.96
CA PRO A 223 18.12 -32.27 -6.31
C PRO A 223 19.27 -31.66 -7.13
N GLY A 224 19.02 -30.59 -7.88
CA GLY A 224 20.10 -29.90 -8.61
C GLY A 224 19.65 -28.75 -9.49
N ASP A 225 18.55 -28.90 -10.24
CA ASP A 225 18.08 -27.86 -11.15
C ASP A 225 16.89 -27.13 -10.53
N VAL A 226 17.18 -26.08 -9.75
CA VAL A 226 16.17 -25.05 -9.50
C VAL A 226 15.95 -24.33 -10.82
N PRO A 227 14.72 -24.30 -11.35
CA PRO A 227 14.50 -23.60 -12.59
C PRO A 227 14.66 -22.08 -12.38
N SER A 228 15.53 -21.45 -13.18
CA SER A 228 15.77 -19.99 -13.14
C SER A 228 14.53 -19.14 -13.44
N PHE A 229 13.40 -19.75 -13.86
CA PHE A 229 12.12 -19.07 -14.04
C PHE A 229 11.36 -18.79 -12.73
N LEU A 230 11.84 -19.30 -11.60
CA LEU A 230 11.01 -19.38 -10.39
C LEU A 230 10.91 -18.06 -9.63
N ILE A 231 11.96 -17.24 -9.65
CA ILE A 231 11.98 -15.92 -9.03
C ILE A 231 12.02 -14.85 -10.12
N GLN A 232 11.19 -13.81 -10.00
CA GLN A 232 11.07 -12.75 -11.00
C GLN A 232 11.34 -11.40 -10.36
N GLN A 233 11.89 -10.50 -11.17
CA GLN A 233 12.02 -9.10 -10.78
C GLN A 233 10.63 -8.55 -10.47
N TRP A 234 10.53 -7.80 -9.38
CA TRP A 234 9.32 -7.16 -8.85
C TRP A 234 8.29 -8.08 -8.18
N ASP A 235 8.61 -9.36 -7.98
CA ASP A 235 7.83 -10.20 -7.06
C ASP A 235 7.77 -9.56 -5.65
N GLU A 236 6.68 -9.85 -4.94
CA GLU A 236 6.45 -9.31 -3.60
C GLU A 236 7.15 -10.17 -2.55
N VAL A 237 7.78 -9.54 -1.57
CA VAL A 237 8.51 -10.25 -0.52
C VAL A 237 8.07 -9.75 0.85
N TYR A 238 7.89 -10.68 1.78
CA TYR A 238 7.48 -10.43 3.16
C TYR A 238 8.42 -11.16 4.11
N VAL A 239 8.57 -10.67 5.34
CA VAL A 239 9.26 -11.42 6.40
C VAL A 239 8.41 -12.63 6.83
N ASP A 240 9.02 -13.82 6.84
CA ASP A 240 8.41 -15.07 7.32
C ASP A 240 8.50 -15.14 8.85
N ALA A 241 7.57 -14.45 9.53
CA ALA A 241 7.53 -14.40 10.98
C ALA A 241 6.84 -15.67 11.56
N PRO A 242 7.52 -16.47 12.41
CA PRO A 242 6.96 -17.70 12.94
C PRO A 242 5.69 -17.43 13.76
N GLY A 243 4.67 -18.26 13.55
CA GLY A 243 3.40 -18.18 14.28
C GLY A 243 2.46 -17.07 13.81
N ARG A 244 2.80 -16.33 12.74
CA ARG A 244 1.87 -15.44 12.05
C ARG A 244 1.46 -16.04 10.71
N SER A 245 0.18 -16.01 10.41
CA SER A 245 -0.26 -16.07 9.02
C SER A 245 0.32 -14.84 8.33
N VAL A 246 1.28 -15.06 7.42
CA VAL A 246 1.70 -13.98 6.54
C VAL A 246 0.45 -13.51 5.80
N PRO A 247 0.14 -12.20 5.84
CA PRO A 247 -1.07 -11.71 5.21
C PRO A 247 -1.03 -12.11 3.74
N THR A 248 -2.03 -12.86 3.27
CA THR A 248 -2.22 -13.07 1.84
C THR A 248 -2.31 -11.67 1.21
N PRO A 249 -1.46 -11.33 0.23
CA PRO A 249 -1.49 -10.01 -0.37
C PRO A 249 -2.92 -9.70 -0.82
N THR A 250 -3.41 -8.50 -0.49
CA THR A 250 -4.78 -8.13 -0.87
C THR A 250 -4.88 -8.13 -2.38
N ARG A 251 -5.64 -9.07 -2.95
CA ARG A 251 -5.85 -9.17 -4.39
C ARG A 251 -6.99 -8.25 -4.80
N ARG A 252 -6.75 -7.37 -5.77
CA ARG A 252 -7.84 -6.60 -6.39
C ARG A 252 -8.72 -7.56 -7.19
N VAL A 253 -10.01 -7.60 -6.86
CA VAL A 253 -10.99 -8.47 -7.53
C VAL A 253 -12.00 -7.70 -8.35
N GLY A 254 -12.08 -6.37 -8.22
CA GLY A 254 -12.96 -5.59 -9.08
C GLY A 254 -12.99 -4.11 -8.73
N ARG A 255 -13.97 -3.42 -9.32
CA ARG A 255 -14.29 -2.02 -9.05
C ARG A 255 -15.77 -1.88 -8.79
N ILE A 256 -16.13 -1.15 -7.73
CA ILE A 256 -17.50 -0.77 -7.42
C ILE A 256 -17.98 0.18 -8.50
N SER A 257 -19.02 -0.27 -9.20
CA SER A 257 -19.66 0.47 -10.28
C SER A 257 -20.77 1.37 -9.76
N GLU A 258 -21.54 0.93 -8.77
CA GLU A 258 -22.66 1.68 -8.19
C GLU A 258 -22.85 1.30 -6.72
N ILE A 259 -23.34 2.26 -5.93
CA ILE A 259 -23.65 2.11 -4.50
C ILE A 259 -25.06 2.62 -4.26
N THR A 260 -25.98 1.75 -3.85
CA THR A 260 -27.36 2.14 -3.56
C THR A 260 -27.66 1.97 -2.08
N ALA A 261 -28.31 2.96 -1.47
CA ALA A 261 -28.84 2.84 -0.12
C ALA A 261 -30.07 1.91 -0.15
N ALA A 262 -30.00 0.79 0.56
CA ALA A 262 -31.12 -0.15 0.68
C ALA A 262 -31.79 0.03 2.05
N ALA A 263 -33.11 0.19 2.06
CA ALA A 263 -33.88 0.34 3.29
C ALA A 263 -33.66 -0.88 4.20
N GLY A 264 -33.09 -0.65 5.39
CA GLY A 264 -32.85 -1.68 6.40
C GLY A 264 -31.57 -2.51 6.23
N VAL A 265 -30.78 -2.30 5.16
CA VAL A 265 -29.64 -3.18 4.82
C VAL A 265 -28.31 -2.42 4.59
N GLY A 266 -28.26 -1.10 4.84
CA GLY A 266 -27.05 -0.31 4.65
C GLY A 266 -26.85 0.09 3.18
N PHE A 267 -25.83 -0.46 2.51
CA PHE A 267 -25.46 -0.16 1.12
C PHE A 267 -25.22 -1.43 0.31
N VAL A 268 -25.62 -1.42 -0.96
CA VAL A 268 -25.32 -2.48 -1.95
C VAL A 268 -24.28 -1.98 -2.92
N ALA A 269 -23.20 -2.74 -3.15
CA ALA A 269 -22.16 -2.41 -4.11
C ALA A 269 -22.10 -3.47 -5.22
N TRP A 270 -22.02 -3.06 -6.48
CA TRP A 270 -21.85 -4.00 -7.60
C TRP A 270 -20.46 -3.89 -8.20
N SER A 271 -19.81 -5.02 -8.46
CA SER A 271 -18.56 -5.05 -9.24
C SER A 271 -18.83 -5.44 -10.70
N ARG A 272 -18.09 -4.85 -11.63
CA ARG A 272 -18.04 -5.30 -13.03
C ARG A 272 -16.67 -5.89 -13.36
N GLY A 273 -16.66 -7.02 -14.07
CA GLY A 273 -15.47 -7.58 -14.72
C GLY A 273 -14.44 -8.25 -13.80
N GLY A 274 -14.86 -8.71 -12.62
CA GLY A 274 -14.02 -9.37 -11.63
C GLY A 274 -14.19 -10.89 -11.57
N GLU A 275 -13.21 -11.60 -11.00
CA GLU A 275 -13.44 -12.97 -10.51
C GLU A 275 -14.58 -12.96 -9.49
N SER A 276 -15.53 -13.87 -9.63
CA SER A 276 -16.64 -14.00 -8.68
C SER A 276 -16.06 -14.44 -7.34
N ALA A 277 -16.11 -13.57 -6.33
CA ALA A 277 -15.81 -13.98 -4.96
C ALA A 277 -16.87 -14.98 -4.50
N SER A 278 -16.45 -16.03 -3.78
CA SER A 278 -17.37 -17.02 -3.24
C SER A 278 -18.34 -16.37 -2.23
N PRO A 279 -19.58 -16.85 -2.10
CA PRO A 279 -20.48 -16.41 -1.05
C PRO A 279 -19.82 -16.55 0.33
N GLY A 280 -19.93 -15.52 1.18
CA GLY A 280 -19.32 -15.49 2.51
C GLY A 280 -17.88 -14.95 2.54
N THR A 281 -17.30 -14.63 1.39
CA THR A 281 -15.99 -13.98 1.33
C THR A 281 -16.09 -12.54 1.81
N ILE A 282 -15.29 -12.20 2.82
CA ILE A 282 -15.13 -10.82 3.27
C ILE A 282 -14.39 -10.08 2.16
N LEU A 283 -14.81 -8.87 1.76
CA LEU A 283 -14.08 -7.99 0.86
C LEU A 283 -13.72 -6.68 1.58
N SER A 284 -12.56 -6.11 1.28
CA SER A 284 -12.21 -4.76 1.67
C SER A 284 -12.44 -3.81 0.50
N VAL A 285 -13.11 -2.68 0.77
CA VAL A 285 -13.33 -1.64 -0.24
C VAL A 285 -12.34 -0.52 -0.03
N ARG A 286 -11.60 -0.23 -1.09
CA ARG A 286 -10.64 0.86 -1.13
C ARG A 286 -11.19 2.04 -1.93
N VAL A 287 -11.34 3.19 -1.29
CA VAL A 287 -11.74 4.45 -1.95
C VAL A 287 -10.58 5.42 -1.93
N ALA A 288 -10.04 5.78 -3.10
CA ALA A 288 -9.06 6.86 -3.23
C ALA A 288 -7.97 6.83 -2.14
N SER A 289 -7.29 5.68 -2.00
CA SER A 289 -6.28 5.31 -0.97
C SER A 289 -6.76 4.96 0.45
N ARG A 290 -8.06 4.98 0.73
CA ARG A 290 -8.66 4.64 2.04
C ARG A 290 -9.22 3.23 2.05
N ASP A 291 -8.98 2.42 3.09
CA ASP A 291 -9.84 1.26 3.38
C ASP A 291 -11.09 1.78 4.10
N VAL A 292 -12.25 1.82 3.42
CA VAL A 292 -13.45 2.50 3.95
C VAL A 292 -14.46 1.53 4.57
N ALA A 293 -14.42 0.24 4.26
CA ALA A 293 -15.29 -0.74 4.91
C ALA A 293 -14.78 -2.19 4.71
N VAL A 294 -15.05 -3.03 5.70
CA VAL A 294 -15.11 -4.49 5.55
C VAL A 294 -16.55 -4.80 5.09
N ILE A 295 -16.71 -5.22 3.85
CA ILE A 295 -17.99 -5.69 3.32
C ILE A 295 -18.02 -7.21 3.47
N VAL A 296 -18.97 -7.76 4.22
CA VAL A 296 -19.24 -9.20 4.17
C VAL A 296 -20.09 -9.45 2.93
N LEU A 297 -19.49 -9.96 1.85
CA LEU A 297 -20.29 -10.36 0.70
C LEU A 297 -21.04 -11.65 1.01
N ALA A 298 -22.37 -11.60 0.96
CA ALA A 298 -23.15 -12.71 0.42
C ALA A 298 -23.37 -12.40 -1.07
N ALA A 299 -22.38 -12.68 -1.92
CA ALA A 299 -22.62 -12.68 -3.36
C ALA A 299 -23.53 -13.87 -3.66
N ASP A 300 -24.76 -13.62 -4.11
CA ASP A 300 -25.50 -14.63 -4.87
C ASP A 300 -24.98 -14.65 -6.32
N GLU A 301 -25.50 -15.55 -7.16
CA GLU A 301 -25.09 -15.69 -8.57
C GLU A 301 -25.26 -14.40 -9.40
N SER A 302 -25.88 -13.34 -8.85
CA SER A 302 -26.05 -12.03 -9.50
C SER A 302 -24.93 -11.03 -9.21
N GLY A 303 -23.98 -11.33 -8.30
CA GLY A 303 -22.84 -10.47 -7.99
C GLY A 303 -23.15 -9.28 -7.06
N ALA A 304 -24.25 -9.35 -6.30
CA ALA A 304 -24.64 -8.31 -5.34
C ALA A 304 -23.83 -8.37 -4.03
N ALA A 305 -23.38 -7.22 -3.52
CA ALA A 305 -22.72 -7.08 -2.22
C ALA A 305 -23.65 -6.46 -1.18
N ILE A 306 -23.68 -6.94 0.06
CA ILE A 306 -24.44 -6.31 1.15
C ILE A 306 -23.48 -5.81 2.23
N THR A 307 -23.55 -4.53 2.61
CA THR A 307 -22.82 -4.00 3.77
C THR A 307 -23.74 -3.98 5.00
N MET A 308 -23.49 -4.76 6.05
CA MET A 308 -24.23 -4.57 7.30
C MET A 308 -23.70 -3.33 8.05
N PRO A 309 -24.55 -2.36 8.40
CA PRO A 309 -24.12 -1.25 9.24
C PRO A 309 -23.90 -1.75 10.68
N ASP A 310 -22.75 -1.44 11.27
CA ASP A 310 -22.57 -1.47 12.73
C ASP A 310 -23.25 -0.25 13.39
N GLY A 311 -24.52 0.00 13.05
CA GLY A 311 -25.42 0.94 13.73
C GLY A 311 -25.01 2.42 13.85
N ARG A 312 -23.81 2.85 13.45
CA ARG A 312 -23.29 4.21 13.74
C ARG A 312 -22.52 4.90 12.63
N TRP A 313 -22.33 4.27 11.47
CA TRP A 313 -21.54 4.84 10.39
C TRP A 313 -22.39 5.20 9.16
N ARG A 314 -22.23 6.43 8.67
CA ARG A 314 -22.63 6.84 7.31
C ARG A 314 -21.35 6.86 6.45
N PRO A 315 -21.01 5.79 5.72
CA PRO A 315 -19.89 5.84 4.79
C PRO A 315 -20.31 6.60 3.54
N TRP A 316 -19.55 7.65 3.21
CA TRP A 316 -19.59 8.30 1.91
C TRP A 316 -18.65 7.53 0.98
N LEU A 317 -19.19 6.55 0.24
CA LEU A 317 -18.45 5.81 -0.77
C LEU A 317 -18.84 6.37 -2.16
N PRO A 318 -17.90 6.90 -2.95
CA PRO A 318 -18.16 7.32 -4.32
C PRO A 318 -18.16 6.13 -5.30
N SER A 319 -18.90 6.25 -6.40
CA SER A 319 -18.81 5.34 -7.55
C SER A 319 -17.37 5.27 -8.07
N GLY A 320 -16.88 4.07 -8.40
CA GLY A 320 -15.52 3.84 -8.88
C GLY A 320 -14.50 3.45 -7.81
N ALA A 321 -14.93 3.17 -6.58
CA ALA A 321 -14.10 2.56 -5.54
C ALA A 321 -13.58 1.17 -5.94
N GLU A 322 -12.43 0.75 -5.44
CA GLU A 322 -11.89 -0.58 -5.72
C GLU A 322 -12.35 -1.61 -4.69
N VAL A 323 -12.52 -2.86 -5.14
CA VAL A 323 -12.85 -3.99 -4.27
C VAL A 323 -11.69 -4.97 -4.24
N ARG A 324 -11.29 -5.37 -3.04
CA ARG A 324 -10.18 -6.27 -2.80
C ARG A 324 -10.62 -7.44 -1.94
N LEU A 325 -10.04 -8.60 -2.21
CA LEU A 325 -10.04 -9.70 -1.26
C LEU A 325 -9.08 -9.34 -0.10
N PRO A 326 -9.51 -9.47 1.17
CA PRO A 326 -8.62 -9.45 2.31
C PRO A 326 -7.72 -10.69 2.27
N PRO A 327 -6.66 -10.68 3.09
CA PRO A 327 -5.82 -11.84 3.31
C PRO A 327 -6.58 -13.10 3.72
#